data_AF-A0A3N5LCC3-F1
#
_entry.id   AF-A0A3N5LCC3-F1
#
_cell.length_a   1.000
_cell.length_b   1.000
_cell.length_c   1.000
_cell.angle_alpha   90.00
_cell.angle_beta   90.00
_cell.angle_gamma   90.00
#
_symmetry.space_group_name_H-M   'P 1'
#
loop_
_entity.id
_entity.type
_entity.pdbx_description
1 polymer ?
#
loop_
_entity_poly.entity_id
_entity_poly.type
_entity_poly.pdbx_seq_one_letter_code
_entity_poly.pdbx_strand_id
1 'polypeptide(L)'
;MPRRDLVREQLEAIAVAERSPHAPASLELFRRCLGGRSNLAAARVAQAAADHDLRELIPELVTAFSSYLQDPVKRDPRCAAKIAIAEALDRLEYDEGGVFLQGLRHVQMEPVWGGSVDSAAALRARSAMALVRLNHSDRYRFLADLLFDRWPEARRGAVQAAAYAAGDAGELMLRMKVRMGDENPAIIGDCFAGLIQIDPESGLRLVGKHLESSDSQLRELAAIALGESHLPEALGLLRTSIAQCFDLVGFKTLALAIGLCRTDEAFTLLLDLVAGRPTPFARGALEGLSLCATNAERRRQAAEVVRSRGLELV
;
A
#
# COMPACT_ATOMS: atom_id res chain seq x y z
N MET A 1 22.55 -30.47 -24.88
CA MET A 1 21.14 -30.12 -24.57
C MET A 1 21.14 -29.04 -23.52
N PRO A 2 20.44 -27.91 -23.70
CA PRO A 2 20.37 -26.90 -22.65
C PRO A 2 19.73 -27.52 -21.41
N ARG A 3 20.27 -27.23 -20.22
CA ARG A 3 19.70 -27.67 -18.94
C ARG A 3 18.24 -27.20 -18.90
N ARG A 4 17.29 -28.14 -18.84
CA ARG A 4 15.88 -27.81 -18.64
C ARG A 4 15.73 -27.04 -17.34
N ASP A 5 15.20 -25.82 -17.44
CA ASP A 5 14.82 -25.05 -16.28
C ASP A 5 13.43 -25.50 -15.83
N LEU A 6 13.42 -26.50 -14.95
CA LEU A 6 12.20 -27.13 -14.44
C LEU A 6 11.26 -26.12 -13.77
N VAL A 7 11.79 -25.05 -13.18
CA VAL A 7 10.97 -24.02 -12.54
C VAL A 7 10.25 -23.19 -13.60
N ARG A 8 10.96 -22.79 -14.66
CA ARG A 8 10.35 -22.06 -15.78
C ARG A 8 9.26 -22.88 -16.47
N GLU A 9 9.52 -24.15 -16.75
CA GLU A 9 8.53 -25.06 -17.35
C GLU A 9 7.28 -25.21 -16.46
N GLN A 10 7.44 -25.28 -15.13
CA GLN A 10 6.31 -25.30 -14.19
C GLN A 10 5.50 -23.99 -14.24
N LEU A 11 6.15 -22.83 -14.27
CA LEU A 11 5.47 -21.53 -14.33
C LEU A 11 4.71 -21.35 -15.65
N GLU A 12 5.29 -21.78 -16.76
CA GLU A 12 4.62 -21.79 -18.07
C GLU A 12 3.38 -22.70 -18.06
N ALA A 13 3.49 -23.89 -17.45
CA ALA A 13 2.36 -24.80 -17.32
C ALA A 13 1.22 -24.20 -16.46
N ILE A 14 1.56 -23.51 -15.36
CA ILE A 14 0.58 -22.80 -14.52
C ILE A 14 -0.11 -21.69 -15.32
N ALA A 15 0.64 -20.88 -16.06
CA ALA A 15 0.08 -19.81 -16.89
C ALA A 15 -0.88 -20.32 -17.99
N VAL A 16 -0.64 -21.53 -18.52
CA VAL A 16 -1.57 -22.18 -19.45
C VAL A 16 -2.83 -22.65 -18.71
N ALA A 17 -2.69 -23.27 -17.54
CA ALA A 17 -3.81 -23.77 -16.75
C ALA A 17 -4.75 -22.66 -16.25
N GLU A 18 -4.22 -21.47 -15.97
CA GLU A 18 -5.00 -20.28 -15.58
C GLU A 18 -5.99 -19.80 -16.66
N ARG A 19 -5.83 -20.22 -17.93
CA ARG A 19 -6.82 -19.94 -18.98
C ARG A 19 -8.13 -20.72 -18.77
N SER A 20 -8.09 -21.77 -17.96
CA SER A 20 -9.25 -22.59 -17.59
C SER A 20 -9.06 -23.10 -16.16
N PRO A 21 -9.12 -22.20 -15.15
CA PRO A 21 -8.61 -22.46 -13.81
C PRO A 21 -9.44 -23.52 -13.05
N HIS A 22 -10.74 -23.62 -13.35
CA HIS A 22 -11.64 -24.62 -12.76
C HIS A 22 -11.63 -25.98 -13.50
N ALA A 23 -10.86 -26.14 -14.58
CA ALA A 23 -10.79 -27.43 -15.26
C ALA A 23 -10.13 -28.48 -14.34
N PRO A 24 -10.62 -29.74 -14.29
CA PRO A 24 -10.05 -30.77 -13.42
C PRO A 24 -8.53 -30.97 -13.60
N ALA A 25 -8.04 -30.86 -14.83
CA ALA A 25 -6.61 -30.95 -15.13
C ALA A 25 -5.79 -29.76 -14.58
N SER A 26 -6.37 -28.56 -14.58
CA SER A 26 -5.75 -27.35 -14.00
C SER A 26 -5.67 -27.47 -12.48
N LEU A 27 -6.76 -27.89 -11.84
CA LEU A 27 -6.81 -28.12 -10.39
C LEU A 27 -5.81 -29.19 -9.95
N GLU A 28 -5.71 -30.29 -10.69
CA GLU A 28 -4.73 -31.35 -10.40
C GLU A 28 -3.29 -30.84 -10.53
N LEU A 29 -3.00 -30.03 -11.56
CA LEU A 29 -1.70 -29.36 -11.69
C LEU A 29 -1.44 -28.44 -10.48
N PHE A 30 -2.42 -27.63 -10.09
CA PHE A 30 -2.31 -26.69 -8.97
C PHE A 30 -2.03 -27.42 -7.64
N ARG A 31 -2.78 -28.49 -7.32
CA ARG A 31 -2.53 -29.34 -6.15
C ARG A 31 -1.12 -29.89 -6.14
N ARG A 32 -0.66 -30.42 -7.27
CA ARG A 32 0.71 -30.95 -7.41
C ARG A 32 1.78 -29.87 -7.21
N CYS A 33 1.55 -28.66 -7.70
CA CYS A 33 2.46 -27.54 -7.52
C CYS A 33 2.53 -27.08 -6.05
N LEU A 34 1.38 -27.00 -5.37
CA LEU A 34 1.32 -26.67 -3.93
C LEU A 34 2.00 -27.74 -3.05
N GLY A 35 1.86 -29.02 -3.40
CA GLY A 35 2.56 -30.13 -2.71
C GLY A 35 4.04 -30.30 -3.13
N GLY A 36 4.52 -29.50 -4.08
CA GLY A 36 5.85 -29.61 -4.67
C GLY A 36 6.97 -28.97 -3.82
N ARG A 37 8.18 -28.96 -4.38
CA ARG A 37 9.35 -28.30 -3.76
C ARG A 37 9.61 -26.86 -4.24
N SER A 38 8.93 -26.44 -5.30
CA SER A 38 9.17 -25.13 -5.93
C SER A 38 8.33 -24.06 -5.24
N ASN A 39 8.96 -23.20 -4.43
CA ASN A 39 8.26 -22.10 -3.76
C ASN A 39 7.66 -21.09 -4.74
N LEU A 40 8.33 -20.83 -5.86
CA LEU A 40 7.80 -19.94 -6.90
C LEU A 40 6.56 -20.52 -7.58
N ALA A 41 6.52 -21.82 -7.84
CA ALA A 41 5.34 -22.48 -8.39
C ALA A 41 4.17 -22.44 -7.39
N ALA A 42 4.43 -22.75 -6.11
CA ALA A 42 3.41 -22.65 -5.07
C ALA A 42 2.89 -21.21 -4.89
N ALA A 43 3.78 -20.21 -4.93
CA ALA A 43 3.40 -18.81 -4.84
C ALA A 43 2.51 -18.39 -6.01
N ARG A 44 2.84 -18.78 -7.25
CA ARG A 44 2.00 -18.47 -8.42
C ARG A 44 0.65 -19.15 -8.35
N VAL A 45 0.61 -20.42 -7.93
CA VAL A 45 -0.67 -21.13 -7.75
C VAL A 45 -1.52 -20.50 -6.64
N ALA A 46 -0.93 -20.06 -5.54
CA ALA A 46 -1.66 -19.35 -4.49
C ALA A 46 -2.28 -18.04 -5.02
N GLN A 47 -1.54 -17.27 -5.82
CA GLN A 47 -2.08 -16.08 -6.49
C GLN A 47 -3.23 -16.44 -7.43
N ALA A 48 -3.06 -17.46 -8.28
CA ALA A 48 -4.11 -17.92 -9.18
C ALA A 48 -5.36 -18.39 -8.42
N ALA A 49 -5.18 -19.07 -7.29
CA ALA A 49 -6.28 -19.49 -6.44
C ALA A 49 -7.09 -18.29 -5.92
N ALA A 50 -6.40 -17.21 -5.50
CA ALA A 50 -7.05 -15.99 -5.04
C ALA A 50 -7.72 -15.21 -6.19
N ASP A 51 -7.04 -15.07 -7.32
CA ASP A 51 -7.52 -14.31 -8.48
C ASP A 51 -8.74 -14.97 -9.15
N HIS A 52 -8.89 -16.29 -9.01
CA HIS A 52 -9.97 -17.09 -9.61
C HIS A 52 -10.91 -17.75 -8.59
N ASP A 53 -10.88 -17.34 -7.32
CA ASP A 53 -11.74 -17.86 -6.23
C ASP A 53 -11.74 -19.41 -6.13
N LEU A 54 -10.57 -20.04 -6.22
CA LEU A 54 -10.41 -21.50 -6.19
C LEU A 54 -10.44 -22.06 -4.75
N ARG A 55 -11.58 -21.93 -4.09
CA ARG A 55 -11.79 -22.36 -2.68
C ARG A 55 -11.51 -23.84 -2.44
N GLU A 56 -11.65 -24.67 -3.47
CA GLU A 56 -11.34 -26.11 -3.42
C GLU A 56 -9.85 -26.44 -3.22
N LEU A 57 -8.95 -25.45 -3.32
CA LEU A 57 -7.52 -25.58 -3.05
C LEU A 57 -7.12 -25.14 -1.63
N ILE A 58 -8.07 -24.68 -0.79
CA ILE A 58 -7.79 -24.23 0.58
C ILE A 58 -7.04 -25.31 1.40
N PRO A 59 -7.44 -26.60 1.39
CA PRO A 59 -6.71 -27.62 2.16
C PRO A 59 -5.24 -27.75 1.75
N GLU A 60 -4.96 -27.68 0.45
CA GLU A 60 -3.61 -27.75 -0.09
C GLU A 60 -2.81 -26.49 0.20
N LEU A 61 -3.44 -25.31 0.19
CA LEU A 61 -2.81 -24.04 0.59
C LEU A 61 -2.37 -24.09 2.05
N VAL A 62 -3.25 -24.53 2.97
CA VAL A 62 -2.94 -24.66 4.41
C VAL A 62 -1.82 -25.68 4.64
N THR A 63 -1.87 -26.81 3.93
CA THR A 63 -0.83 -27.85 4.00
C THR A 63 0.51 -27.32 3.48
N ALA A 64 0.50 -26.63 2.34
CA ALA A 64 1.69 -26.03 1.74
C ALA A 64 2.32 -24.99 2.68
N PHE A 65 1.52 -24.10 3.27
CA PHE A 65 1.98 -23.11 4.24
C PHE A 65 2.75 -23.76 5.38
N SER A 66 2.15 -24.78 6.00
CA SER A 66 2.76 -25.53 7.11
C SER A 66 4.08 -26.18 6.69
N SER A 67 4.17 -26.67 5.45
CA SER A 67 5.39 -27.28 4.91
C SER A 67 6.53 -26.26 4.67
N TYR A 68 6.20 -25.02 4.30
CA TYR A 68 7.17 -23.95 4.03
C TYR A 68 7.67 -23.24 5.30
N LEU A 69 7.07 -23.54 6.46
CA LEU A 69 7.61 -23.16 7.77
C LEU A 69 8.79 -24.04 8.20
N GLN A 70 8.93 -25.24 7.62
CA GLN A 70 10.06 -26.14 7.87
C GLN A 70 11.26 -25.72 7.00
N ASP A 71 12.46 -25.64 7.56
CA ASP A 71 13.67 -25.14 6.88
C ASP A 71 13.41 -23.91 5.98
N PRO A 72 12.82 -22.84 6.53
CA PRO A 72 12.10 -21.83 5.76
C PRO A 72 12.98 -21.07 4.76
N VAL A 73 14.24 -20.76 5.14
CA VAL A 73 15.23 -20.12 4.25
C VAL A 73 15.57 -20.98 3.03
N LYS A 74 15.63 -22.30 3.19
CA LYS A 74 15.99 -23.23 2.12
C LYS A 74 14.79 -23.58 1.24
N ARG A 75 13.63 -23.81 1.86
CA ARG A 75 12.42 -24.26 1.17
C ARG A 75 11.63 -23.13 0.55
N ASP A 76 11.68 -21.95 1.14
CA ASP A 76 10.96 -20.77 0.69
C ASP A 76 11.84 -19.52 0.79
N PRO A 77 12.92 -19.44 -0.01
CA PRO A 77 13.75 -18.24 -0.05
C PRO A 77 12.89 -17.02 -0.37
N ARG A 78 13.18 -15.92 0.32
CA ARG A 78 12.43 -14.65 0.32
C ARG A 78 11.00 -14.73 0.84
N CYS A 79 10.64 -15.82 1.52
CA CYS A 79 9.31 -16.03 2.09
C CYS A 79 8.17 -15.96 1.04
N ALA A 80 8.49 -16.20 -0.24
CA ALA A 80 7.61 -15.94 -1.38
C ALA A 80 6.32 -16.78 -1.34
N ALA A 81 6.44 -18.08 -1.07
CA ALA A 81 5.29 -18.98 -1.01
C ALA A 81 4.41 -18.67 0.21
N LYS A 82 4.99 -18.51 1.40
CA LYS A 82 4.19 -18.23 2.61
C LYS A 82 3.41 -16.92 2.50
N ILE A 83 4.03 -15.85 1.95
CA ILE A 83 3.35 -14.57 1.73
C ILE A 83 2.16 -14.75 0.78
N ALA A 84 2.40 -15.37 -0.38
CA ALA A 84 1.36 -15.58 -1.39
C ALA A 84 0.22 -16.47 -0.88
N ILE A 85 0.55 -17.52 -0.12
CA ILE A 85 -0.45 -18.42 0.47
C ILE A 85 -1.27 -17.70 1.54
N ALA A 86 -0.64 -16.93 2.44
CA ALA A 86 -1.39 -16.17 3.45
C ALA A 86 -2.32 -15.13 2.81
N GLU A 87 -1.86 -14.43 1.76
CA GLU A 87 -2.71 -13.49 1.01
C GLU A 87 -3.86 -14.22 0.29
N ALA A 88 -3.60 -15.40 -0.29
CA ALA A 88 -4.63 -16.19 -0.95
C ALA A 88 -5.69 -16.70 0.04
N LEU A 89 -5.27 -17.24 1.18
CA LEU A 89 -6.20 -17.71 2.22
C LEU A 89 -7.05 -16.57 2.77
N ASP A 90 -6.47 -15.37 2.93
CA ASP A 90 -7.23 -14.20 3.38
C ASP A 90 -8.29 -13.78 2.35
N ARG A 91 -7.92 -13.71 1.06
CA ARG A 91 -8.84 -13.38 -0.05
C ARG A 91 -9.93 -14.44 -0.27
N LEU A 92 -9.62 -15.71 -0.04
CA LEU A 92 -10.57 -16.82 -0.08
C LEU A 92 -11.43 -16.92 1.20
N GLU A 93 -11.29 -15.94 2.10
CA GLU A 93 -12.05 -15.80 3.33
C GLU A 93 -11.88 -16.97 4.31
N TYR A 94 -10.73 -17.64 4.29
CA TYR A 94 -10.42 -18.74 5.22
C TYR A 94 -10.59 -18.27 6.68
N ASP A 95 -11.28 -19.07 7.49
CA ASP A 95 -11.85 -18.70 8.78
C ASP A 95 -11.02 -19.16 9.98
N GLU A 96 -10.07 -20.08 9.79
CA GLU A 96 -9.21 -20.54 10.89
C GLU A 96 -7.99 -19.62 11.09
N GLY A 97 -7.95 -18.96 12.25
CA GLY A 97 -6.88 -18.02 12.61
C GLY A 97 -5.48 -18.64 12.79
N GLY A 98 -5.37 -19.96 12.90
CA GLY A 98 -4.12 -20.65 13.25
C GLY A 98 -2.96 -20.37 12.28
N VAL A 99 -3.25 -20.39 10.97
CA VAL A 99 -2.25 -20.10 9.92
C VAL A 99 -1.75 -18.67 10.01
N PHE A 100 -2.66 -17.72 10.23
CA PHE A 100 -2.31 -16.30 10.35
C PHE A 100 -1.57 -16.01 11.66
N LEU A 101 -1.90 -16.68 12.77
CA LEU A 101 -1.11 -16.57 14.01
C LEU A 101 0.33 -17.06 13.83
N GLN A 102 0.54 -18.12 13.06
CA GLN A 102 1.89 -18.60 12.72
C GLN A 102 2.62 -17.59 11.84
N GLY A 103 1.97 -17.07 10.80
CA GLY A 103 2.54 -16.06 9.91
C GLY A 103 2.89 -14.75 10.62
N LEU A 104 2.03 -14.27 11.52
CA LEU A 104 2.25 -13.08 12.35
C LEU A 104 3.49 -13.18 13.23
N ARG A 105 3.83 -14.39 13.70
CA ARG A 105 4.99 -14.64 14.58
C ARG A 105 6.25 -15.04 13.81
N HIS A 106 6.16 -15.21 12.50
CA HIS A 106 7.25 -15.74 11.71
C HIS A 106 8.32 -14.68 11.44
N VAL A 107 9.59 -15.11 11.57
CA VAL A 107 10.79 -14.34 11.24
C VAL A 107 11.67 -15.24 10.38
N GLN A 108 12.15 -14.71 9.26
CA GLN A 108 13.00 -15.45 8.32
C GLN A 108 14.22 -14.61 7.97
N MET A 109 15.26 -14.72 8.79
CA MET A 109 16.52 -14.02 8.54
C MET A 109 17.29 -14.70 7.41
N GLU A 110 17.50 -13.97 6.31
CA GLU A 110 18.26 -14.40 5.15
C GLU A 110 19.54 -13.58 4.99
N PRO A 111 20.64 -14.21 4.54
CA PRO A 111 21.90 -13.51 4.35
C PRO A 111 21.82 -12.54 3.17
N VAL A 112 22.35 -11.33 3.38
CA VAL A 112 22.57 -10.32 2.34
C VAL A 112 24.01 -9.83 2.42
N TRP A 113 24.48 -9.12 1.39
CA TRP A 113 25.81 -8.51 1.47
C TRP A 113 25.85 -7.50 2.64
N GLY A 114 26.76 -7.73 3.59
CA GLY A 114 26.90 -6.87 4.77
C GLY A 114 25.94 -7.16 5.94
N GLY A 115 25.17 -8.25 5.92
CA GLY A 115 24.32 -8.60 7.07
C GLY A 115 23.24 -9.64 6.77
N SER A 116 22.07 -9.44 7.38
CA SER A 116 20.89 -10.25 7.13
C SER A 116 19.62 -9.39 7.10
N VAL A 117 18.63 -9.85 6.35
CA VAL A 117 17.31 -9.22 6.21
C VAL A 117 16.24 -10.20 6.64
N ASP A 118 15.18 -9.72 7.29
CA ASP A 118 14.00 -10.55 7.55
C ASP A 118 13.08 -10.53 6.34
N SER A 119 13.03 -11.61 5.58
CA SER A 119 12.16 -11.71 4.41
C SER A 119 10.68 -11.93 4.77
N ALA A 120 10.36 -12.20 6.04
CA ALA A 120 9.00 -12.48 6.50
C ALA A 120 8.23 -11.24 7.00
N ALA A 121 8.79 -10.02 6.96
CA ALA A 121 8.10 -8.82 7.42
C ALA A 121 6.73 -8.62 6.73
N ALA A 122 6.67 -8.85 5.41
CA ALA A 122 5.42 -8.80 4.65
C ALA A 122 4.43 -9.92 5.04
N LEU A 123 4.92 -11.09 5.45
CA LEU A 123 4.06 -12.17 5.93
C LEU A 123 3.36 -11.76 7.24
N ARG A 124 4.07 -11.09 8.16
CA ARG A 124 3.48 -10.58 9.40
C ARG A 124 2.38 -9.55 9.12
N ALA A 125 2.65 -8.61 8.20
CA ALA A 125 1.66 -7.63 7.74
C ALA A 125 0.38 -8.29 7.21
N ARG A 126 0.49 -9.24 6.28
CA ARG A 126 -0.68 -9.93 5.70
C ARG A 126 -1.44 -10.75 6.72
N SER A 127 -0.71 -11.41 7.62
CA SER A 127 -1.31 -12.21 8.68
C SER A 127 -2.07 -11.35 9.69
N ALA A 128 -1.55 -10.16 10.02
CA ALA A 128 -2.25 -9.22 10.89
C ALA A 128 -3.56 -8.73 10.28
N MET A 129 -3.56 -8.39 8.98
CA MET A 129 -4.79 -8.03 8.25
C MET A 129 -5.84 -9.14 8.32
N ALA A 130 -5.44 -10.38 8.04
CA ALA A 130 -6.34 -11.52 8.12
C ALA A 130 -6.92 -11.72 9.53
N LEU A 131 -6.10 -11.59 10.59
CA LEU A 131 -6.57 -11.68 11.98
C LEU A 131 -7.54 -10.56 12.37
N VAL A 132 -7.38 -9.37 11.79
CA VAL A 132 -8.35 -8.28 11.94
C VAL A 132 -9.66 -8.62 11.24
N ARG A 133 -9.62 -9.09 9.98
CA ARG A 133 -10.82 -9.53 9.23
C ARG A 133 -11.58 -10.62 9.98
N LEU A 134 -10.86 -11.57 10.57
CA LEU A 134 -11.43 -12.64 11.40
C LEU A 134 -11.96 -12.15 12.76
N ASN A 135 -11.84 -10.86 13.06
CA ASN A 135 -12.26 -10.27 14.33
C ASN A 135 -11.61 -10.99 15.53
N HIS A 136 -10.35 -11.43 15.39
CA HIS A 136 -9.64 -12.16 16.45
C HIS A 136 -9.64 -11.35 17.75
N SER A 137 -9.83 -12.02 18.89
CA SER A 137 -9.95 -11.40 20.22
C SER A 137 -8.74 -10.52 20.58
N ASP A 138 -7.55 -10.97 20.18
CA ASP A 138 -6.28 -10.27 20.44
C ASP A 138 -5.81 -9.35 19.31
N ARG A 139 -6.64 -9.09 18.28
CA ARG A 139 -6.20 -8.34 17.08
C ARG A 139 -5.50 -7.01 17.42
N TYR A 140 -6.03 -6.24 18.36
CA TYR A 140 -5.45 -4.95 18.74
C TYR A 140 -4.13 -5.11 19.52
N ARG A 141 -3.95 -6.19 20.28
CA ARG A 141 -2.66 -6.49 20.93
C ARG A 141 -1.60 -6.78 19.88
N PHE A 142 -1.95 -7.57 18.87
CA PHE A 142 -1.05 -7.87 17.75
C PHE A 142 -0.67 -6.62 16.95
N LEU A 143 -1.64 -5.75 16.64
CA LEU A 143 -1.38 -4.51 15.93
C LEU A 143 -0.51 -3.54 16.75
N ALA A 144 -0.73 -3.45 18.05
CA ALA A 144 0.07 -2.62 18.94
C ALA A 144 1.55 -3.03 18.91
N ASP A 145 1.84 -4.33 18.95
CA ASP A 145 3.22 -4.84 18.84
C ASP A 145 3.79 -4.60 17.43
N LEU A 146 3.00 -4.89 16.39
CA LEU A 146 3.44 -4.82 14.99
C LEU A 146 3.71 -3.38 14.51
N LEU A 147 3.04 -2.37 15.09
CA LEU A 147 3.32 -0.95 14.83
C LEU A 147 4.75 -0.51 15.21
N PHE A 148 5.48 -1.33 15.96
CA PHE A 148 6.88 -1.12 16.33
C PHE A 148 7.79 -2.26 15.88
N ASP A 149 7.34 -3.05 14.90
CA ASP A 149 8.20 -4.04 14.27
C ASP A 149 9.48 -3.39 13.75
N ARG A 150 10.59 -4.12 13.82
CA ARG A 150 11.90 -3.66 13.31
C ARG A 150 11.84 -3.31 11.82
N TRP A 151 10.96 -3.95 11.07
CA TRP A 151 10.88 -3.80 9.62
C TRP A 151 9.71 -2.89 9.22
N PRO A 152 9.96 -1.85 8.41
CA PRO A 152 8.93 -0.88 8.04
C PRO A 152 7.76 -1.52 7.27
N GLU A 153 7.99 -2.59 6.53
CA GLU A 153 6.95 -3.33 5.81
C GLU A 153 5.89 -3.91 6.76
N ALA A 154 6.33 -4.43 7.91
CA ALA A 154 5.44 -4.94 8.95
C ALA A 154 4.67 -3.79 9.62
N ARG A 155 5.34 -2.68 9.94
CA ARG A 155 4.70 -1.48 10.51
C ARG A 155 3.63 -0.91 9.58
N ARG A 156 3.92 -0.82 8.28
CA ARG A 156 2.95 -0.38 7.25
C ARG A 156 1.71 -1.28 7.25
N GLY A 157 1.92 -2.59 7.27
CA GLY A 157 0.83 -3.56 7.37
C GLY A 157 -0.03 -3.37 8.63
N ALA A 158 0.60 -3.08 9.77
CA ALA A 158 -0.11 -2.79 11.02
C ALA A 158 -0.97 -1.53 10.91
N VAL A 159 -0.45 -0.47 10.28
CA VAL A 159 -1.21 0.77 10.03
C VAL A 159 -2.43 0.50 9.15
N GLN A 160 -2.24 -0.22 8.04
CA GLN A 160 -3.33 -0.58 7.13
C GLN A 160 -4.39 -1.44 7.83
N ALA A 161 -3.95 -2.43 8.63
CA ALA A 161 -4.86 -3.31 9.37
C ALA A 161 -5.59 -2.56 10.50
N ALA A 162 -4.96 -1.58 11.16
CA ALA A 162 -5.62 -0.70 12.13
C ALA A 162 -6.68 0.20 11.47
N ALA A 163 -6.38 0.75 10.29
CA ALA A 163 -7.34 1.52 9.50
C ALA A 163 -8.53 0.67 9.05
N TYR A 164 -8.27 -0.57 8.61
CA TYR A 164 -9.30 -1.53 8.23
C TYR A 164 -10.16 -1.98 9.41
N ALA A 165 -9.56 -2.22 10.58
CA ALA A 165 -10.29 -2.57 11.81
C ALA A 165 -11.30 -1.49 12.21
N ALA A 166 -10.99 -0.24 11.87
CA ALA A 166 -11.75 0.95 12.24
C ALA A 166 -12.01 1.07 13.76
N GLY A 167 -12.88 2.02 14.10
CA GLY A 167 -13.28 2.32 15.48
C GLY A 167 -12.18 2.95 16.33
N ASP A 168 -12.54 3.29 17.57
CA ASP A 168 -11.71 4.06 18.49
C ASP A 168 -10.33 3.43 18.74
N ALA A 169 -10.25 2.10 18.83
CA ALA A 169 -8.99 1.42 19.11
C ALA A 169 -7.99 1.59 17.95
N GLY A 170 -8.42 1.40 16.69
CA GLY A 170 -7.58 1.61 15.52
C GLY A 170 -7.19 3.08 15.39
N GLU A 171 -8.15 3.97 15.59
CA GLU A 171 -7.96 5.43 15.52
C GLU A 171 -6.92 5.93 16.53
N LEU A 172 -7.05 5.54 17.80
CA LEU A 172 -6.14 5.92 18.87
C LEU A 172 -4.72 5.38 18.65
N MET A 173 -4.59 4.17 18.10
CA MET A 173 -3.28 3.60 17.75
C MET A 173 -2.57 4.43 16.69
N LEU A 174 -3.28 4.81 15.61
CA LEU A 174 -2.70 5.63 14.55
C LEU A 174 -2.35 7.04 15.06
N ARG A 175 -3.20 7.65 15.89
CA ARG A 175 -2.88 8.94 16.54
C ARG A 175 -1.63 8.85 17.39
N MET A 176 -1.52 7.81 18.22
CA MET A 176 -0.36 7.61 19.06
C MET A 176 0.89 7.45 18.19
N LYS A 177 0.80 6.64 17.12
CA LYS A 177 1.90 6.44 16.17
C LYS A 177 2.39 7.74 15.54
N VAL A 178 1.48 8.59 15.08
CA VAL A 178 1.80 9.94 14.57
C VAL A 178 2.55 10.77 15.62
N ARG A 179 2.16 10.70 16.90
CA ARG A 179 2.78 11.48 17.98
C ARG A 179 4.17 10.97 18.35
N MET A 180 4.39 9.67 18.32
CA MET A 180 5.71 9.08 18.60
C MET A 180 6.69 9.24 17.42
N GLY A 181 6.15 9.36 16.21
CA GLY A 181 6.95 9.36 14.98
C GLY A 181 7.36 7.95 14.55
N ASP A 182 8.10 7.90 13.44
CA ASP A 182 8.68 6.69 12.90
C ASP A 182 10.00 7.05 12.20
N GLU A 183 10.99 6.17 12.27
CA GLU A 183 12.25 6.30 11.52
C GLU A 183 12.03 6.30 10.00
N ASN A 184 10.93 5.69 9.55
CA ASN A 184 10.46 5.72 8.18
C ASN A 184 9.25 6.67 8.07
N PRO A 185 9.43 7.89 7.55
CA PRO A 185 8.39 8.91 7.47
C PRO A 185 7.16 8.48 6.67
N ALA A 186 7.31 7.56 5.72
CA ALA A 186 6.17 7.04 4.94
C ALA A 186 5.11 6.36 5.83
N ILE A 187 5.51 5.78 6.97
CA ILE A 187 4.58 5.19 7.94
C ILE A 187 3.67 6.24 8.56
N ILE A 188 4.17 7.47 8.74
CA ILE A 188 3.36 8.59 9.27
C ILE A 188 2.37 9.08 8.21
N GLY A 189 2.76 9.11 6.94
CA GLY A 189 1.84 9.33 5.82
C GLY A 189 0.74 8.28 5.76
N ASP A 190 1.10 6.99 5.88
CA ASP A 190 0.15 5.87 5.93
C ASP A 190 -0.81 6.03 7.14
N CYS A 191 -0.32 6.51 8.29
CA CYS A 191 -1.17 6.80 9.46
C CYS A 191 -2.16 7.94 9.19
N PHE A 192 -1.74 9.02 8.52
CA PHE A 192 -2.65 10.11 8.15
C PHE A 192 -3.75 9.63 7.21
N ALA A 193 -3.40 8.86 6.18
CA ALA A 193 -4.38 8.25 5.29
C ALA A 193 -5.34 7.33 6.07
N GLY A 194 -4.82 6.49 6.97
CA GLY A 194 -5.62 5.63 7.83
C GLY A 194 -6.57 6.40 8.75
N LEU A 195 -6.14 7.51 9.35
CA LEU A 195 -6.99 8.35 10.20
C LEU A 195 -8.15 8.98 9.42
N ILE A 196 -7.90 9.45 8.19
CA ILE A 196 -8.94 9.97 7.30
C ILE A 196 -9.89 8.85 6.87
N GLN A 197 -9.39 7.64 6.64
CA GLN A 197 -10.21 6.47 6.28
C GLN A 197 -11.16 6.07 7.42
N ILE A 198 -10.68 6.06 8.67
CA ILE A 198 -11.49 5.63 9.83
C ILE A 198 -12.62 6.63 10.12
N ASP A 199 -12.28 7.92 10.19
CA ASP A 199 -13.22 9.00 10.43
C ASP A 199 -12.80 10.20 9.56
N PRO A 200 -13.45 10.41 8.40
CA PRO A 200 -13.11 11.50 7.49
C PRO A 200 -13.15 12.88 8.16
N GLU A 201 -14.15 13.18 9.00
CA GLU A 201 -14.30 14.53 9.56
C GLU A 201 -13.21 14.82 10.59
N SER A 202 -13.04 13.91 11.55
CA SER A 202 -12.05 14.03 12.63
C SER A 202 -10.61 13.88 12.09
N GLY A 203 -10.42 12.97 11.14
CA GLY A 203 -9.16 12.71 10.45
C GLY A 203 -8.69 13.94 9.67
N LEU A 204 -9.53 14.51 8.80
CA LEU A 204 -9.20 15.74 8.06
C LEU A 204 -8.87 16.90 9.00
N ARG A 205 -9.66 17.07 10.08
CA ARG A 205 -9.41 18.11 11.09
C ARG A 205 -8.07 17.94 11.80
N LEU A 206 -7.65 16.70 12.07
CA LEU A 206 -6.35 16.42 12.69
C LEU A 206 -5.22 16.62 11.69
N VAL A 207 -5.30 16.01 10.51
CA VAL A 207 -4.25 16.06 9.49
C VAL A 207 -4.06 17.49 8.97
N GLY A 208 -5.14 18.25 8.83
CA GLY A 208 -5.09 19.67 8.46
C GLY A 208 -4.23 20.53 9.38
N LYS A 209 -4.19 20.25 10.69
CA LYS A 209 -3.31 20.96 11.64
C LYS A 209 -1.83 20.74 11.33
N HIS A 210 -1.49 19.62 10.71
CA HIS A 210 -0.11 19.30 10.35
C HIS A 210 0.38 20.04 9.11
N LEU A 211 -0.50 20.71 8.33
CA LEU A 211 -0.09 21.63 7.26
C LEU A 211 0.70 22.84 7.78
N GLU A 212 0.51 23.21 9.05
CA GLU A 212 1.19 24.32 9.72
C GLU A 212 2.37 23.85 10.60
N SER A 213 2.72 22.56 10.57
CA SER A 213 3.82 22.01 11.36
C SER A 213 5.14 22.73 11.06
N SER A 214 6.01 22.93 12.05
CA SER A 214 7.37 23.45 11.79
C SER A 214 8.25 22.45 11.04
N ASP A 215 7.98 21.16 11.21
CA ASP A 215 8.63 20.07 10.49
C ASP A 215 8.12 19.99 9.05
N SER A 216 9.00 20.28 8.09
CA SER A 216 8.69 20.27 6.66
C SER A 216 8.28 18.90 6.12
N GLN A 217 8.87 17.82 6.64
CA GLN A 217 8.53 16.47 6.20
C GLN A 217 7.12 16.08 6.68
N LEU A 218 6.78 16.46 7.92
CA LEU A 218 5.43 16.23 8.44
C LEU A 218 4.37 17.05 7.69
N ARG A 219 4.68 18.30 7.33
CA ARG A 219 3.81 19.13 6.46
C ARG A 219 3.57 18.45 5.12
N GLU A 220 4.62 17.93 4.49
CA GLU A 220 4.54 17.25 3.19
C GLU A 220 3.67 16.00 3.25
N LEU A 221 3.90 15.13 4.24
CA LEU A 221 3.09 13.91 4.43
C LEU A 221 1.62 14.24 4.68
N ALA A 222 1.33 15.28 5.46
CA ALA A 222 -0.05 15.73 5.68
C ALA A 222 -0.69 16.24 4.38
N ALA A 223 0.03 17.05 3.59
CA ALA A 223 -0.46 17.54 2.31
C ALA A 223 -0.78 16.40 1.33
N ILE A 224 0.13 15.43 1.20
CA ILE A 224 -0.05 14.26 0.32
C ILE A 224 -1.26 13.44 0.77
N ALA A 225 -1.38 13.12 2.07
CA ALA A 225 -2.50 12.34 2.59
C ALA A 225 -3.85 13.05 2.38
N LEU A 226 -3.91 14.38 2.50
CA LEU A 226 -5.10 15.16 2.16
C LEU A 226 -5.40 15.09 0.66
N GLY A 227 -4.39 15.22 -0.19
CA GLY A 227 -4.53 15.12 -1.65
C GLY A 227 -5.09 13.77 -2.11
N GLU A 228 -4.55 12.67 -1.57
CA GLU A 228 -4.93 11.30 -1.90
C GLU A 228 -6.26 10.85 -1.27
N SER A 229 -6.80 11.61 -0.30
CA SER A 229 -8.12 11.31 0.27
C SER A 229 -9.26 11.46 -0.75
N HIS A 230 -9.05 12.26 -1.79
CA HIS A 230 -10.07 12.64 -2.78
C HIS A 230 -11.35 13.26 -2.19
N LEU A 231 -11.32 13.72 -0.93
CA LEU A 231 -12.46 14.35 -0.27
C LEU A 231 -12.54 15.85 -0.63
N PRO A 232 -13.72 16.39 -0.95
CA PRO A 232 -13.89 17.81 -1.26
C PRO A 232 -13.41 18.75 -0.14
N GLU A 233 -13.62 18.37 1.11
CA GLU A 233 -13.19 19.12 2.29
C GLU A 233 -11.67 19.20 2.41
N ALA A 234 -10.94 18.17 1.96
CA ALA A 234 -9.49 18.16 1.94
C ALA A 234 -8.93 19.22 0.98
N LEU A 235 -9.56 19.39 -0.19
CA LEU A 235 -9.21 20.47 -1.12
C LEU A 235 -9.42 21.85 -0.49
N GLY A 236 -10.45 22.01 0.36
CA GLY A 236 -10.68 23.26 1.12
C GLY A 236 -9.51 23.60 2.06
N LEU A 237 -8.97 22.61 2.77
CA LEU A 237 -7.80 22.76 3.62
C LEU A 237 -6.54 23.12 2.81
N LEU A 238 -6.29 22.40 1.72
CA LEU A 238 -5.15 22.65 0.82
C LEU A 238 -5.23 24.03 0.16
N ARG A 239 -6.42 24.46 -0.28
CA ARG A 239 -6.68 25.80 -0.84
C ARG A 239 -6.35 26.90 0.17
N THR A 240 -6.75 26.72 1.42
CA THR A 240 -6.47 27.70 2.48
C THR A 240 -4.98 27.79 2.77
N SER A 241 -4.30 26.64 2.86
CA SER A 241 -2.87 26.58 3.12
C SER A 241 -2.04 27.17 1.97
N ILE A 242 -2.33 26.83 0.71
CA ILE A 242 -1.56 27.34 -0.44
C ILE A 242 -1.76 28.84 -0.68
N ALA A 243 -2.89 29.40 -0.26
CA ALA A 243 -3.12 30.84 -0.31
C ALA A 243 -2.13 31.61 0.59
N GLN A 244 -1.82 31.05 1.76
CA GLN A 244 -0.95 31.62 2.79
C GLN A 244 0.52 31.19 2.67
N CYS A 245 0.84 30.30 1.73
CA CYS A 245 2.19 29.80 1.51
C CYS A 245 3.01 30.76 0.63
N PHE A 246 4.14 31.22 1.17
CA PHE A 246 5.08 32.12 0.49
C PHE A 246 6.45 31.49 0.27
N ASP A 247 6.70 30.28 0.79
CA ASP A 247 7.91 29.53 0.52
C ASP A 247 7.71 28.62 -0.71
N LEU A 248 8.67 28.62 -1.63
CA LEU A 248 8.50 27.92 -2.90
C LEU A 248 8.46 26.38 -2.74
N VAL A 249 9.13 25.85 -1.72
CA VAL A 249 9.19 24.40 -1.48
C VAL A 249 7.83 23.90 -1.01
N GLY A 250 7.29 24.48 0.07
CA GLY A 250 5.95 24.17 0.56
C GLY A 250 4.86 24.43 -0.46
N PHE A 251 5.00 25.49 -1.28
CA PHE A 251 4.05 25.76 -2.34
C PHE A 251 3.99 24.64 -3.38
N LYS A 252 5.15 24.12 -3.81
CA LYS A 252 5.20 22.99 -4.76
C LYS A 252 4.51 21.75 -4.19
N THR A 253 4.79 21.44 -2.92
CA THR A 253 4.15 20.32 -2.22
C THR A 253 2.63 20.47 -2.14
N LEU A 254 2.14 21.65 -1.79
CA LEU A 254 0.71 21.93 -1.74
C LEU A 254 0.06 21.88 -3.13
N ALA A 255 0.74 22.39 -4.17
CA ALA A 255 0.24 22.35 -5.53
C ALA A 255 0.18 20.90 -6.06
N LEU A 256 1.19 20.08 -5.75
CA LEU A 256 1.19 18.64 -6.03
C LEU A 256 0.01 17.95 -5.33
N ALA A 257 -0.18 18.21 -4.04
CA ALA A 257 -1.29 17.66 -3.25
C ALA A 257 -2.66 18.04 -3.82
N ILE A 258 -2.85 19.30 -4.24
CA ILE A 258 -4.07 19.73 -4.96
C ILE A 258 -4.24 18.93 -6.26
N GLY A 259 -3.14 18.70 -6.99
CA GLY A 259 -3.12 17.88 -8.19
C GLY A 259 -3.57 16.43 -7.95
N LEU A 260 -3.23 15.86 -6.78
CA LEU A 260 -3.62 14.51 -6.39
C LEU A 260 -5.14 14.38 -6.13
N CYS A 261 -5.84 15.45 -5.75
CA CYS A 261 -7.29 15.41 -5.56
C CYS A 261 -8.04 15.00 -6.84
N ARG A 262 -7.52 15.36 -8.03
CA ARG A 262 -8.06 15.03 -9.36
C ARG A 262 -9.49 15.51 -9.63
N THR A 263 -9.97 16.53 -8.92
CA THR A 263 -11.31 17.12 -9.13
C THR A 263 -11.28 18.28 -10.13
N ASP A 264 -12.46 18.71 -10.62
CA ASP A 264 -12.59 19.90 -11.46
C ASP A 264 -12.15 21.17 -10.70
N GLU A 265 -12.52 21.30 -9.42
CA GLU A 265 -12.18 22.46 -8.59
C GLU A 265 -10.68 22.57 -8.32
N ALA A 266 -9.98 21.43 -8.19
CA ALA A 266 -8.54 21.38 -8.06
C ALA A 266 -7.85 21.82 -9.36
N PHE A 267 -8.34 21.35 -10.50
CA PHE A 267 -7.84 21.75 -11.82
C PHE A 267 -8.00 23.26 -12.05
N THR A 268 -9.19 23.83 -11.78
CA THR A 268 -9.42 25.28 -11.88
C THR A 268 -8.50 26.07 -10.95
N LEU A 269 -8.37 25.65 -9.69
CA LEU A 269 -7.46 26.30 -8.74
C LEU A 269 -6.01 26.31 -9.26
N LEU A 270 -5.52 25.20 -9.83
CA LEU A 270 -4.16 25.12 -10.37
C LEU A 270 -3.97 26.02 -11.59
N LEU A 271 -4.97 26.14 -12.47
CA LEU A 271 -4.93 27.12 -13.58
C LEU A 271 -4.82 28.55 -13.06
N ASP A 272 -5.63 28.91 -12.06
CA ASP A 272 -5.62 30.24 -11.44
C ASP A 272 -4.26 30.55 -10.81
N LEU A 273 -3.64 29.55 -10.16
CA LEU A 273 -2.31 29.69 -9.58
C LEU A 273 -1.23 29.93 -10.64
N VAL A 274 -1.28 29.20 -11.77
CA VAL A 274 -0.33 29.40 -12.89
C VAL A 274 -0.53 30.78 -13.54
N ALA A 275 -1.77 31.21 -13.71
CA ALA A 275 -2.11 32.49 -14.32
C ALA A 275 -1.73 33.68 -13.42
N GLY A 276 -2.02 33.60 -12.12
CA GLY A 276 -1.98 34.74 -11.20
C GLY A 276 -0.73 34.87 -10.32
N ARG A 277 -0.01 33.77 -10.01
CA ARG A 277 1.16 33.84 -9.12
C ARG A 277 2.43 34.26 -9.86
N PRO A 278 3.45 34.84 -9.16
CA PRO A 278 4.76 35.13 -9.74
C PRO A 278 5.40 33.89 -10.39
N THR A 279 6.24 34.13 -11.41
CA THR A 279 6.79 33.07 -12.27
C THR A 279 7.38 31.85 -11.54
N PRO A 280 8.16 31.98 -10.44
CA PRO A 280 8.67 30.81 -9.71
C PRO A 280 7.55 29.91 -9.16
N PHE A 281 6.48 30.50 -8.63
CA PHE A 281 5.32 29.80 -8.10
C PHE A 281 4.44 29.23 -9.21
N ALA A 282 4.22 29.99 -10.29
CA ALA A 282 3.50 29.49 -11.46
C ALA A 282 4.15 28.20 -12.01
N ARG A 283 5.49 28.16 -12.11
CA ARG A 283 6.23 26.94 -12.48
C ARG A 283 6.08 25.82 -11.45
N GLY A 284 6.04 26.16 -10.17
CA GLY A 284 5.85 25.20 -9.09
C GLY A 284 4.48 24.50 -9.09
N ALA A 285 3.47 25.09 -9.73
CA ALA A 285 2.14 24.50 -9.85
C ALA A 285 1.97 23.53 -11.04
N LEU A 286 2.93 23.50 -11.97
CA LEU A 286 2.78 22.74 -13.23
C LEU A 286 2.69 21.24 -13.01
N GLU A 287 3.43 20.70 -12.05
CA GLU A 287 3.39 19.27 -11.73
C GLU A 287 2.02 18.86 -11.17
N GLY A 288 1.45 19.64 -10.26
CA GLY A 288 0.07 19.43 -9.80
C GLY A 288 -0.94 19.53 -10.94
N LEU A 289 -0.76 20.50 -11.85
CA LEU A 289 -1.63 20.70 -13.01
C LEU A 289 -1.61 19.50 -13.96
N SER A 290 -0.44 18.90 -14.20
CA SER A 290 -0.31 17.74 -15.08
C SER A 290 -1.05 16.51 -14.52
N LEU A 291 -1.05 16.32 -13.19
CA LEU A 291 -1.82 15.25 -12.52
C LEU A 291 -3.33 15.39 -12.71
N CYS A 292 -3.84 16.62 -12.79
CA CYS A 292 -5.25 16.91 -13.03
C CYS A 292 -5.64 16.96 -14.52
N ALA A 293 -4.68 17.09 -15.44
CA ALA A 293 -4.88 17.19 -16.88
C ALA A 293 -5.09 15.82 -17.56
N THR A 294 -6.05 15.06 -17.05
CA THR A 294 -6.27 13.65 -17.43
C THR A 294 -6.84 13.46 -18.84
N ASN A 295 -7.62 14.43 -19.34
CA ASN A 295 -8.26 14.37 -20.66
C ASN A 295 -7.69 15.41 -21.65
N ALA A 296 -7.99 15.24 -22.93
CA ALA A 296 -7.47 16.10 -24.01
C ALA A 296 -7.92 17.56 -23.85
N GLU A 297 -9.12 17.81 -23.33
CA GLU A 297 -9.65 19.16 -23.12
C GLU A 297 -8.87 19.91 -22.05
N ARG A 298 -8.72 19.31 -20.87
CA ARG A 298 -7.93 19.87 -19.77
C ARG A 298 -6.46 20.08 -20.18
N ARG A 299 -5.88 19.17 -20.97
CA ARG A 299 -4.52 19.37 -21.53
C ARG A 299 -4.43 20.59 -22.45
N ARG A 300 -5.45 20.84 -23.28
CA ARG A 300 -5.49 22.04 -24.14
C ARG A 300 -5.59 23.32 -23.30
N GLN A 301 -6.50 23.34 -22.33
CA GLN A 301 -6.68 24.49 -21.43
C GLN A 301 -5.42 24.80 -20.63
N ALA A 302 -4.77 23.77 -20.05
CA ALA A 302 -3.50 23.92 -19.37
C ALA A 302 -2.41 24.49 -20.29
N ALA A 303 -2.30 23.98 -21.52
CA ALA A 303 -1.31 24.46 -22.48
C ALA A 303 -1.56 25.91 -22.96
N GLU A 304 -2.80 26.36 -23.00
CA GLU A 304 -3.13 27.75 -23.31
C GLU A 304 -2.66 28.69 -22.20
N VAL A 305 -3.04 28.41 -20.95
CA VAL A 305 -2.64 29.23 -19.79
C VAL A 305 -1.12 29.25 -19.61
N VAL A 306 -0.46 28.10 -19.74
CA VAL A 306 1.00 27.99 -19.61
C VAL A 306 1.73 28.80 -20.70
N ARG A 307 1.28 28.70 -21.97
CA ARG A 307 1.86 29.50 -23.06
C ARG A 307 1.61 30.99 -22.90
N SER A 308 0.44 31.40 -22.42
CA SER A 308 0.12 32.82 -22.17
C SER A 308 1.07 33.47 -21.15
N ARG A 309 1.65 32.66 -20.24
CA ARG A 309 2.64 33.06 -19.25
C ARG A 309 4.09 32.94 -19.75
N GLY A 310 4.31 32.49 -20.99
CA GLY A 310 5.65 32.23 -21.53
C GLY A 310 6.37 31.06 -20.84
N LEU A 311 5.60 30.10 -20.31
CA LEU A 311 6.12 28.91 -19.65
C LEU A 311 6.00 27.68 -20.56
N GLU A 312 6.72 26.61 -20.22
CA GLU A 312 6.62 25.29 -20.86
C GLU A 312 5.98 24.29 -19.89
N LEU A 313 5.10 23.43 -20.40
CA LEU A 313 4.55 22.30 -19.66
C LEU A 313 5.66 21.25 -19.48
N VAL A 314 5.81 20.77 -18.25
CA VAL A 314 6.71 19.67 -17.88
C VAL A 314 6.08 18.34 -18.28
#